data_AF-A0A6L9J277-F1
#
_entry.id   AF-A0A6L9J277-F1
#
_cell.length_a   1.000
_cell.length_b   1.000
_cell.length_c   1.000
_cell.angle_alpha   90.00
_cell.angle_beta   90.00
_cell.angle_gamma   90.00
#
_symmetry.space_group_name_H-M   'P 1'
#
loop_
_entity.id
_entity.type
_entity.pdbx_description
1 polymer ?
#
loop_
_entity_poly.entity_id
_entity_poly.type
_entity_poly.pdbx_seq_one_letter_code
_entity_poly.pdbx_strand_id
1 'polypeptide(L)'
;MIAGYGVFQTGLDIGCSVIDQWPLAILLASGGLLRWRQWLHWLSRWWRAAHRRTAYATIVQSMPDPVVILDNQDRVLDLNAAAEHALGLHADEVVGRPVSGVYAAWSDLVTQLQPHDQFQTDVTLDVEGEQRHFAISVAPLTDQRKRRVGRYVVVRNITARQQAEQALAQHHHQLEQTVRHRTAELISVNQDLKREIAERQQIEAELHYRIAFENLVTSISTEFINLAPHEVDAGIERALEAIGEFFDIDRAFVGQLPPGEEIGHISHQWCAPGIELLANPWQTIWPGPGSWWIEQAGQRFKTLYIPSVASLPPEAAAEKDFFTSLDVRSVIAVPMMFGNASIGSLALEALREERTWPADAIALLRIVSEVFTNALQRQQVETALH
;
A
#
# COMPACT_ATOMS: atom_id res chain seq x y z
N MET A 1 32.08 24.31 -86.56
CA MET A 1 30.93 23.44 -86.88
C MET A 1 29.74 24.36 -87.11
N ILE A 2 29.54 24.81 -88.36
CA ILE A 2 28.66 24.20 -89.37
C ILE A 2 27.21 24.39 -88.89
N ALA A 3 26.53 25.50 -89.25
CA ALA A 3 25.86 25.83 -90.53
C ALA A 3 24.34 25.85 -90.21
N GLY A 4 23.47 26.75 -90.65
CA GLY A 4 23.47 27.86 -91.62
C GLY A 4 21.97 28.04 -91.98
N TYR A 5 21.36 29.18 -91.66
CA TYR A 5 20.94 30.26 -92.58
C TYR A 5 19.58 30.11 -93.31
N GLY A 6 18.82 31.23 -93.30
CA GLY A 6 17.73 31.62 -94.23
C GLY A 6 16.32 31.49 -93.63
N VAL A 7 15.59 32.51 -93.15
CA VAL A 7 15.30 33.93 -93.49
C VAL A 7 14.32 34.15 -94.67
N PHE A 8 13.34 35.05 -94.41
CA PHE A 8 12.40 35.84 -95.25
C PHE A 8 10.96 35.28 -95.43
N GLN A 9 9.87 35.88 -94.89
CA GLN A 9 9.20 37.20 -95.12
C GLN A 9 8.90 37.44 -96.62
N THR A 10 7.75 37.90 -97.13
CA THR A 10 6.58 38.68 -96.67
C THR A 10 5.61 38.84 -97.87
N GLY A 11 4.33 39.22 -97.64
CA GLY A 11 3.44 39.84 -98.64
C GLY A 11 2.01 39.27 -98.61
N LEU A 12 1.10 39.71 -97.73
CA LEU A 12 0.23 40.92 -97.76
C LEU A 12 -0.79 41.01 -98.92
N ASP A 13 -2.05 41.18 -98.50
CA ASP A 13 -3.23 41.78 -99.12
C ASP A 13 -3.86 41.22 -100.41
N ILE A 14 -5.09 40.74 -100.24
CA ILE A 14 -6.40 41.20 -100.78
C ILE A 14 -7.38 40.13 -100.28
N GLY A 15 -8.55 40.38 -99.70
CA GLY A 15 -9.38 41.56 -99.59
C GLY A 15 -10.76 41.02 -99.18
N CYS A 16 -11.41 41.78 -98.32
CA CYS A 16 -12.68 41.52 -97.65
C CYS A 16 -13.86 41.15 -98.58
N SER A 17 -14.93 40.64 -97.96
CA SER A 17 -16.28 40.28 -98.45
C SER A 17 -16.41 38.82 -98.93
N VAL A 18 -17.30 37.97 -98.41
CA VAL A 18 -18.63 38.19 -97.82
C VAL A 18 -18.85 37.20 -96.66
N ILE A 19 -19.05 37.74 -95.46
CA ILE A 19 -19.70 37.09 -94.32
C ILE A 19 -21.20 37.25 -94.57
N ASP A 20 -21.98 36.17 -94.71
CA ASP A 20 -23.44 36.21 -94.40
C ASP A 20 -24.19 34.86 -94.40
N GLN A 21 -23.61 33.75 -93.91
CA GLN A 21 -24.37 32.49 -93.77
C GLN A 21 -24.11 31.66 -92.49
N TRP A 22 -23.65 32.27 -91.39
CA TRP A 22 -23.40 31.57 -90.12
C TRP A 22 -24.32 31.84 -88.90
N PRO A 23 -25.47 32.54 -88.95
CA PRO A 23 -26.31 32.67 -87.74
C PRO A 23 -27.19 31.43 -87.44
N LEU A 24 -27.64 30.69 -88.44
CA LEU A 24 -28.68 29.65 -88.26
C LEU A 24 -28.14 28.29 -87.77
N ALA A 25 -26.91 27.91 -88.16
CA ALA A 25 -26.32 26.63 -87.77
C ALA A 25 -25.94 26.56 -86.28
N ILE A 26 -25.52 27.70 -85.69
CA ILE A 26 -25.13 27.79 -84.27
C ILE A 26 -26.37 27.76 -83.35
N LEU A 27 -27.52 28.30 -83.79
CA LEU A 27 -28.78 28.25 -83.05
C LEU A 27 -29.39 26.82 -82.99
N LEU A 28 -29.23 26.01 -84.04
CA LEU A 28 -29.67 24.61 -84.04
C LEU A 28 -28.75 23.70 -83.19
N ALA A 29 -27.43 23.92 -83.24
CA ALA A 29 -26.46 23.19 -82.41
C ALA A 29 -26.59 23.52 -80.91
N SER A 30 -26.85 24.78 -80.56
CA SER A 30 -27.07 25.21 -79.17
C SER A 30 -28.39 24.69 -78.59
N GLY A 31 -29.47 24.63 -79.37
CA GLY A 31 -30.72 23.97 -78.98
C GLY A 31 -30.57 22.47 -78.73
N GLY A 32 -29.74 21.79 -79.53
CA GLY A 32 -29.39 20.38 -79.37
C GLY A 32 -28.54 20.11 -78.12
N LEU A 33 -27.54 20.95 -77.85
CA LEU A 33 -26.69 20.87 -76.64
C LEU A 33 -27.48 21.17 -75.36
N LEU A 34 -28.43 22.11 -75.40
CA LEU A 34 -29.29 22.40 -74.25
C LEU A 34 -30.28 21.25 -74.00
N ARG A 35 -30.86 20.65 -75.04
CA ARG A 35 -31.71 19.44 -74.92
C ARG A 35 -30.91 18.22 -74.46
N TRP A 36 -29.68 18.04 -74.93
CA TRP A 36 -28.76 16.96 -74.51
C TRP A 36 -28.33 17.13 -73.04
N ARG A 37 -28.01 18.35 -72.62
CA ARG A 37 -27.68 18.67 -71.22
C ARG A 37 -28.90 18.53 -70.31
N GLN A 38 -30.09 18.93 -70.76
CA GLN A 38 -31.34 18.68 -70.02
C GLN A 38 -31.65 17.18 -69.93
N TRP A 39 -31.40 16.41 -70.98
CA TRP A 39 -31.58 14.96 -70.99
C TRP A 39 -30.57 14.24 -70.07
N LEU A 40 -29.29 14.62 -70.06
CA LEU A 40 -28.27 14.10 -69.11
C LEU A 40 -28.55 14.51 -67.66
N HIS A 41 -29.02 15.74 -67.42
CA HIS A 41 -29.50 16.15 -66.10
C HIS A 41 -30.71 15.32 -65.66
N TRP A 42 -31.66 15.07 -66.57
CA TRP A 42 -32.81 14.22 -66.32
C TRP A 42 -32.38 12.77 -66.05
N LEU A 43 -31.47 12.21 -66.84
CA LEU A 43 -30.89 10.88 -66.65
C LEU A 43 -30.10 10.75 -65.35
N SER A 44 -29.30 11.74 -64.96
CA SER A 44 -28.55 11.71 -63.70
C SER A 44 -29.47 11.81 -62.47
N ARG A 45 -30.60 12.52 -62.59
CA ARG A 45 -31.64 12.59 -61.55
C ARG A 45 -32.45 11.29 -61.51
N TRP A 46 -32.77 10.72 -62.66
CA TRP A 46 -33.44 9.44 -62.80
C TRP A 46 -32.56 8.30 -62.26
N TRP A 47 -31.27 8.28 -62.60
CA TRP A 47 -30.27 7.34 -62.10
C TRP A 47 -30.08 7.46 -60.59
N ARG A 48 -29.89 8.67 -60.04
CA ARG A 48 -29.84 8.88 -58.57
C ARG A 48 -31.13 8.52 -57.84
N ALA A 49 -32.29 8.73 -58.46
CA ALA A 49 -33.58 8.35 -57.88
C ALA A 49 -33.81 6.83 -57.92
N ALA A 50 -33.40 6.17 -59.01
CA ALA A 50 -33.45 4.71 -59.14
C ALA A 50 -32.48 4.02 -58.17
N HIS A 51 -31.25 4.51 -58.06
CA HIS A 51 -30.20 3.93 -57.20
C HIS A 51 -30.45 4.15 -55.71
N ARG A 52 -31.14 5.24 -55.31
CA ARG A 52 -31.55 5.43 -53.90
C ARG A 52 -32.53 4.35 -53.45
N ARG A 53 -33.54 4.01 -54.27
CA ARG A 53 -34.50 2.96 -53.92
C ARG A 53 -33.82 1.61 -53.80
N THR A 54 -32.97 1.26 -54.76
CA THR A 54 -32.21 0.00 -54.72
C THR A 54 -31.26 -0.06 -53.53
N ALA A 55 -30.53 1.02 -53.22
CA ALA A 55 -29.60 1.05 -52.08
C ALA A 55 -30.31 0.92 -50.73
N TYR A 56 -31.43 1.63 -50.51
CA TYR A 56 -32.20 1.49 -49.26
C TYR A 56 -32.80 0.08 -49.13
N ALA A 57 -33.32 -0.48 -50.23
CA ALA A 57 -33.82 -1.85 -50.25
C ALA A 57 -32.70 -2.85 -49.92
N THR A 58 -31.53 -2.75 -50.54
CA THR A 58 -30.40 -3.64 -50.25
C THR A 58 -29.92 -3.53 -48.81
N ILE A 59 -29.83 -2.31 -48.27
CA ILE A 59 -29.42 -2.08 -46.88
C ILE A 59 -30.39 -2.77 -45.92
N VAL A 60 -31.69 -2.50 -46.05
CA VAL A 60 -32.73 -3.08 -45.18
C VAL A 60 -32.79 -4.60 -45.33
N GLN A 61 -32.70 -5.12 -46.56
CA GLN A 61 -32.70 -6.55 -46.85
C GLN A 61 -31.48 -7.28 -46.29
N SER A 62 -30.33 -6.61 -46.18
CA SER A 62 -29.10 -7.18 -45.60
C SER A 62 -28.99 -7.06 -44.08
N MET A 63 -29.94 -6.40 -43.41
CA MET A 63 -29.91 -6.25 -41.95
C MET A 63 -30.16 -7.60 -41.26
N PRO A 64 -29.36 -7.95 -40.23
CA PRO A 64 -29.52 -9.22 -39.50
C PRO A 64 -30.72 -9.22 -38.55
N ASP A 65 -31.14 -8.05 -38.08
CA ASP A 65 -32.31 -7.90 -37.22
C ASP A 65 -33.59 -7.87 -38.08
N PRO A 66 -34.66 -8.61 -37.71
CA PRO A 66 -35.98 -8.49 -38.32
C PRO A 66 -36.48 -7.04 -38.36
N VAL A 67 -36.81 -6.55 -39.55
CA VAL A 67 -37.40 -5.23 -39.79
C VAL A 67 -38.72 -5.38 -40.54
N VAL A 68 -39.76 -4.78 -40.00
CA VAL A 68 -41.12 -4.75 -40.56
C VAL A 68 -41.51 -3.30 -40.79
N ILE A 69 -41.92 -2.95 -42.00
CA ILE A 69 -42.40 -1.62 -42.35
C ILE A 69 -43.91 -1.66 -42.46
N LEU A 70 -44.60 -0.75 -41.79
CA LEU A 70 -46.06 -0.63 -41.74
C LEU A 70 -46.50 0.72 -42.28
N ASP A 71 -47.66 0.77 -42.94
CA ASP A 71 -48.31 2.02 -43.34
C ASP A 71 -49.05 2.71 -42.17
N ASN A 72 -49.69 3.84 -42.44
CA ASN A 72 -50.48 4.58 -41.45
C ASN A 72 -51.76 3.85 -40.98
N GLN A 73 -52.16 2.76 -41.64
CA GLN A 73 -53.29 1.90 -41.27
C GLN A 73 -52.83 0.59 -40.64
N ASP A 74 -51.56 0.50 -40.23
CA ASP A 74 -50.94 -0.71 -39.68
C ASP A 74 -51.00 -1.93 -40.61
N ARG A 75 -50.91 -1.69 -41.93
CA ARG A 75 -50.74 -2.73 -42.94
C ARG A 75 -49.28 -2.90 -43.27
N VAL A 76 -48.86 -4.13 -43.55
CA VAL A 76 -47.48 -4.44 -43.91
C VAL A 76 -47.15 -3.80 -45.26
N LEU A 77 -46.19 -2.88 -45.29
CA LEU A 77 -45.63 -2.30 -46.51
C LEU A 77 -44.48 -3.14 -47.05
N ASP A 78 -43.61 -3.63 -46.16
CA ASP A 78 -42.41 -4.39 -46.54
C ASP A 78 -41.83 -5.16 -45.33
N LEU A 79 -41.03 -6.18 -45.59
CA LEU A 79 -40.27 -6.96 -44.62
C LEU A 79 -38.86 -7.24 -45.16
N ASN A 80 -37.85 -7.24 -44.30
CA ASN A 80 -36.53 -7.73 -44.69
C ASN A 80 -36.42 -9.26 -44.62
N ALA A 81 -35.41 -9.82 -45.28
CA ALA A 81 -35.14 -11.26 -45.28
C ALA A 81 -35.03 -11.87 -43.87
N ALA A 82 -34.48 -11.12 -42.90
CA ALA A 82 -34.42 -11.56 -41.50
C ALA A 82 -35.82 -11.67 -40.88
N ALA A 83 -36.75 -10.76 -41.19
CA ALA A 83 -38.14 -10.83 -40.75
C ALA A 83 -38.93 -11.92 -41.47
N GLU A 84 -38.71 -12.13 -42.77
CA GLU A 84 -39.32 -13.26 -43.50
C GLU A 84 -38.94 -14.60 -42.87
N HIS A 85 -37.65 -14.77 -42.57
CA HIS A 85 -37.14 -15.98 -41.92
C HIS A 85 -37.64 -16.13 -40.47
N ALA A 86 -37.65 -15.03 -39.70
CA ALA A 86 -38.11 -15.06 -38.31
C ALA A 86 -39.62 -15.31 -38.18
N LEU A 87 -40.41 -14.90 -39.18
CA LEU A 87 -41.86 -15.05 -39.18
C LEU A 87 -42.34 -16.28 -39.97
N GLY A 88 -41.47 -16.91 -40.76
CA GLY A 88 -41.83 -18.01 -41.64
C GLY A 88 -42.81 -17.62 -42.73
N LEU A 89 -42.75 -16.36 -43.18
CA LEU A 89 -43.70 -15.77 -44.14
C LEU A 89 -42.92 -15.08 -45.26
N HIS A 90 -43.39 -15.21 -46.50
CA HIS A 90 -42.84 -14.43 -47.61
C HIS A 90 -43.55 -13.08 -47.71
N ALA A 91 -42.78 -12.01 -48.01
CA ALA A 91 -43.29 -10.66 -48.16
C ALA A 91 -44.49 -10.60 -49.13
N ASP A 92 -44.44 -11.37 -50.22
CA ASP A 92 -45.50 -11.45 -51.23
C ASP A 92 -46.87 -11.92 -50.68
N GLU A 93 -46.88 -12.66 -49.57
CA GLU A 93 -48.10 -13.24 -48.98
C GLU A 93 -48.75 -12.35 -47.91
N VAL A 94 -47.99 -11.37 -47.40
CA VAL A 94 -48.35 -10.57 -46.23
C VAL A 94 -48.42 -9.07 -46.51
N VAL A 95 -47.77 -8.58 -47.56
CA VAL A 95 -47.84 -7.16 -47.97
C VAL A 95 -49.30 -6.75 -48.24
N GLY A 96 -49.70 -5.61 -47.69
CA GLY A 96 -51.06 -5.04 -47.75
C GLY A 96 -52.05 -5.58 -46.72
N ARG A 97 -51.72 -6.68 -46.01
CA ARG A 97 -52.56 -7.22 -44.93
C ARG A 97 -52.34 -6.45 -43.63
N PRO A 98 -53.37 -6.32 -42.77
CA PRO A 98 -53.21 -5.75 -41.44
C PRO A 98 -52.21 -6.57 -40.62
N VAL A 99 -51.27 -5.91 -39.95
CA VAL A 99 -50.27 -6.56 -39.10
C VAL A 99 -50.93 -7.41 -38.01
N SER A 100 -52.10 -7.02 -37.50
CA SER A 100 -52.86 -7.81 -36.52
C SER A 100 -53.26 -9.21 -37.01
N GLY A 101 -53.45 -9.40 -38.32
CA GLY A 101 -53.85 -10.68 -38.92
C GLY A 101 -52.69 -11.54 -39.40
N VAL A 102 -51.47 -11.00 -39.40
CA VAL A 102 -50.24 -11.69 -39.81
C VAL A 102 -49.56 -12.37 -38.60
N TYR A 103 -49.88 -11.94 -37.38
CA TYR A 103 -49.17 -12.33 -36.15
C TYR A 103 -50.10 -12.96 -35.10
N ALA A 104 -50.59 -14.19 -35.34
CA ALA A 104 -51.28 -14.95 -34.29
C ALA A 104 -50.32 -15.37 -33.15
N ALA A 105 -49.03 -15.52 -33.45
CA ALA A 105 -48.01 -15.94 -32.48
C ALA A 105 -47.38 -14.77 -31.68
N TRP A 106 -47.60 -13.51 -32.07
CA TRP A 106 -47.01 -12.32 -31.44
C TRP A 106 -48.08 -11.32 -30.99
N SER A 107 -49.31 -11.79 -30.70
CA SER A 107 -50.45 -10.95 -30.31
C SER A 107 -50.13 -10.00 -29.15
N ASP A 108 -49.27 -10.45 -28.24
CA ASP A 108 -48.90 -9.70 -27.04
C ASP A 108 -47.98 -8.52 -27.37
N LEU A 109 -47.13 -8.64 -28.39
CA LEU A 109 -46.30 -7.54 -28.90
C LEU A 109 -47.13 -6.48 -29.61
N VAL A 110 -48.12 -6.90 -30.41
CA VAL A 110 -49.06 -6.01 -31.10
C VAL A 110 -49.96 -5.25 -30.13
N THR A 111 -50.27 -5.82 -28.97
CA THR A 111 -51.07 -5.18 -27.92
C THR A 111 -50.28 -4.11 -27.15
N GLN A 112 -48.96 -4.28 -27.01
CA GLN A 112 -48.06 -3.28 -26.41
C GLN A 112 -47.65 -2.16 -27.39
N LEU A 113 -47.87 -2.36 -28.69
CA LEU A 113 -47.70 -1.37 -29.76
C LEU A 113 -48.81 -0.29 -29.72
N GLN A 114 -48.98 0.41 -28.59
CA GLN A 114 -49.84 1.59 -28.46
C GLN A 114 -49.46 2.65 -29.51
N PRO A 115 -50.40 3.51 -29.96
CA PRO A 115 -50.21 4.46 -31.06
C PRO A 115 -49.39 5.70 -30.65
N HIS A 116 -48.24 5.52 -29.98
CA HIS A 116 -47.28 6.60 -29.72
C HIS A 116 -46.21 6.65 -30.82
N ASP A 117 -45.67 7.86 -31.04
CA ASP A 117 -44.88 8.21 -32.23
C ASP A 117 -43.47 7.60 -32.29
N GLN A 118 -42.93 7.07 -31.19
CA GLN A 118 -41.69 6.30 -31.16
C GLN A 118 -41.55 5.66 -29.78
N PHE A 119 -41.16 4.38 -29.70
CA PHE A 119 -40.83 3.75 -28.42
C PHE A 119 -39.83 2.60 -28.57
N GLN A 120 -39.16 2.26 -27.47
CA GLN A 120 -38.30 1.10 -27.37
C GLN A 120 -38.66 0.35 -26.08
N THR A 121 -38.78 -0.97 -26.16
CA THR A 121 -39.11 -1.84 -25.03
C THR A 121 -38.40 -3.17 -25.15
N ASP A 122 -38.07 -3.77 -24.00
CA ASP A 122 -37.50 -5.11 -23.92
C ASP A 122 -38.61 -6.09 -23.51
N VAL A 123 -38.76 -7.18 -24.25
CA VAL A 123 -39.78 -8.22 -24.00
C VAL A 123 -39.10 -9.57 -23.89
N THR A 124 -39.60 -10.39 -22.98
CA THR A 124 -39.16 -11.78 -22.82
C THR A 124 -40.24 -12.67 -23.39
N LEU A 125 -39.86 -13.55 -24.32
CA LEU A 125 -40.77 -14.49 -24.98
C LEU A 125 -40.24 -15.91 -24.83
N ASP A 126 -41.16 -16.86 -24.71
CA ASP A 126 -40.85 -18.27 -24.87
C ASP A 126 -40.87 -18.61 -26.36
N VAL A 127 -39.71 -18.99 -26.91
CA VAL A 127 -39.56 -19.40 -28.30
C VAL A 127 -39.01 -20.81 -28.30
N GLU A 128 -39.82 -21.78 -28.74
CA GLU A 128 -39.47 -23.20 -28.82
C GLU A 128 -39.08 -23.84 -27.47
N GLY A 129 -39.61 -23.33 -26.35
CA GLY A 129 -39.31 -23.83 -25.01
C GLY A 129 -38.11 -23.16 -24.34
N GLU A 130 -37.47 -22.18 -25.01
CA GLU A 130 -36.39 -21.37 -24.45
C GLU A 130 -36.83 -19.91 -24.23
N GLN A 131 -36.51 -19.37 -23.06
CA GLN A 131 -36.73 -17.95 -22.77
C GLN A 131 -35.72 -17.10 -23.54
N ARG A 132 -36.22 -16.22 -24.41
CA ARG A 132 -35.41 -15.28 -25.21
C ARG A 132 -35.84 -13.85 -24.94
N HIS A 133 -34.87 -12.96 -24.85
CA HIS A 133 -35.05 -11.53 -24.65
C HIS A 133 -34.90 -10.79 -25.98
N PHE A 134 -35.86 -9.93 -26.28
CA PHE A 134 -35.91 -9.13 -27.49
C PHE A 134 -36.04 -7.64 -27.17
N ALA A 135 -35.21 -6.80 -27.79
CA ALA A 135 -35.41 -5.37 -27.85
C ALA A 135 -36.27 -5.04 -29.07
N ILE A 136 -37.46 -4.50 -28.85
CA ILE A 136 -38.33 -3.98 -29.90
C ILE A 136 -38.19 -2.47 -29.96
N SER A 137 -37.87 -1.96 -31.14
CA SER A 137 -37.78 -0.53 -31.42
C SER A 137 -38.77 -0.16 -32.51
N VAL A 138 -39.63 0.82 -32.23
CA VAL A 138 -40.66 1.31 -33.14
C VAL A 138 -40.42 2.77 -33.39
N ALA A 139 -40.28 3.16 -34.65
CA ALA A 139 -40.04 4.55 -35.01
C ALA A 139 -40.87 4.96 -36.24
N PRO A 140 -41.22 6.25 -36.38
CA PRO A 140 -42.11 6.71 -37.42
C PRO A 140 -41.35 6.86 -38.73
N LEU A 141 -41.96 6.39 -39.82
CA LEU A 141 -41.46 6.65 -41.17
C LEU A 141 -42.10 7.96 -41.65
N THR A 142 -41.28 8.97 -41.97
CA THR A 142 -41.76 10.29 -42.40
C THR A 142 -41.29 10.65 -43.81
N ASP A 143 -42.16 11.33 -44.56
CA ASP A 143 -41.83 11.94 -45.87
C ASP A 143 -40.97 13.21 -45.68
N GLN A 144 -40.40 13.75 -46.76
CA GLN A 144 -39.57 14.96 -46.78
C GLN A 144 -40.25 16.20 -46.15
N ARG A 145 -41.58 16.18 -46.06
CA ARG A 145 -42.40 17.21 -45.38
C ARG A 145 -42.66 16.93 -43.90
N LYS A 146 -41.92 15.99 -43.28
CA LYS A 146 -42.11 15.47 -41.90
C LYS A 146 -43.51 14.91 -41.61
N ARG A 147 -44.26 14.53 -42.66
CA ARG A 147 -45.56 13.86 -42.50
C ARG A 147 -45.32 12.38 -42.32
N ARG A 148 -45.93 11.77 -41.30
CA ARG A 148 -45.89 10.33 -41.06
C ARG A 148 -46.54 9.60 -42.23
N VAL A 149 -45.78 8.73 -42.88
CA VAL A 149 -46.23 7.85 -43.96
C VAL A 149 -46.35 6.40 -43.50
N GLY A 150 -45.75 6.08 -42.36
CA GLY A 150 -45.85 4.77 -41.74
C GLY A 150 -45.04 4.68 -40.45
N ARG A 151 -44.65 3.47 -40.08
CA ARG A 151 -43.68 3.18 -39.03
C ARG A 151 -42.85 1.96 -39.41
N TYR A 152 -41.68 1.81 -38.82
CA TYR A 152 -40.94 0.56 -38.91
C TYR A 152 -40.73 -0.01 -37.51
N VAL A 153 -40.69 -1.33 -37.44
CA VAL A 153 -40.48 -2.12 -36.23
C VAL A 153 -39.21 -2.93 -36.44
N VAL A 154 -38.25 -2.78 -35.52
CA VAL A 154 -37.04 -3.60 -35.48
C VAL A 154 -37.13 -4.49 -34.25
N VAL A 155 -36.83 -5.77 -34.43
CA VAL A 155 -36.79 -6.74 -33.33
C VAL A 155 -35.38 -7.30 -33.26
N ARG A 156 -34.67 -7.05 -32.16
CA ARG A 156 -33.31 -7.55 -31.95
C ARG A 156 -33.29 -8.58 -30.83
N ASN A 157 -32.72 -9.75 -31.07
CA ASN A 157 -32.45 -10.70 -30.00
C ASN A 157 -31.28 -10.19 -29.14
N ILE A 158 -31.56 -9.93 -27.86
CA ILE A 158 -30.58 -9.42 -26.88
C ILE A 158 -30.27 -10.44 -25.78
N THR A 159 -30.74 -11.69 -25.93
CA THR A 159 -30.59 -12.76 -24.92
C THR A 159 -29.14 -12.98 -24.53
N ALA A 160 -28.26 -13.22 -25.49
CA ALA A 160 -26.83 -13.47 -25.24
C ALA A 160 -26.15 -12.27 -24.54
N ARG A 161 -26.55 -11.06 -24.92
CA ARG A 161 -26.02 -9.83 -24.32
C ARG A 161 -26.48 -9.67 -22.87
N GLN A 162 -27.78 -9.79 -22.61
CA GLN A 162 -28.32 -9.67 -21.24
C GLN A 162 -27.78 -10.77 -20.33
N GLN A 163 -27.65 -12.01 -20.83
CA GLN A 163 -27.04 -13.11 -20.08
C GLN A 163 -25.57 -12.83 -19.75
N ALA A 164 -24.78 -12.30 -20.69
CA ALA A 164 -23.40 -11.93 -20.44
C ALA A 164 -23.28 -10.78 -19.42
N GLU A 165 -24.14 -9.76 -19.52
CA GLU A 165 -24.19 -8.64 -18.57
C GLU A 165 -24.58 -9.10 -17.16
N GLN A 166 -25.57 -9.98 -17.04
CA GLN A 166 -25.98 -10.57 -15.76
C GLN A 166 -24.90 -11.48 -15.16
N ALA A 167 -24.27 -12.35 -15.96
CA ALA A 167 -23.19 -13.21 -15.49
C ALA A 167 -21.99 -12.39 -15.00
N LEU A 168 -21.63 -11.31 -15.71
CA LEU A 168 -20.58 -10.39 -15.30
C LEU A 168 -20.93 -9.70 -13.97
N ALA A 169 -22.16 -9.21 -13.81
CA ALA A 169 -22.62 -8.57 -12.59
C ALA A 169 -22.58 -9.54 -11.38
N GLN A 170 -23.01 -10.79 -11.58
CA GLN A 170 -22.95 -11.83 -10.55
C GLN A 170 -21.50 -12.16 -10.17
N HIS A 171 -20.61 -12.35 -11.15
CA HIS A 171 -19.19 -12.59 -10.88
C HIS A 171 -18.53 -11.42 -10.17
N HIS A 172 -18.83 -10.18 -10.56
CA HIS A 172 -18.30 -8.99 -9.90
C HIS A 172 -18.74 -8.94 -8.44
N HIS A 173 -20.02 -9.18 -8.16
CA HIS A 173 -20.55 -9.22 -6.81
C HIS A 173 -19.88 -10.31 -5.96
N GLN A 174 -19.70 -11.51 -6.51
CA GLN A 174 -19.04 -12.61 -5.83
C GLN A 174 -17.55 -12.32 -5.56
N LEU A 175 -16.85 -11.68 -6.51
CA LEU A 175 -15.47 -11.25 -6.34
C LEU A 175 -15.36 -10.19 -5.24
N GLU A 176 -16.23 -9.19 -5.22
CA GLU A 176 -16.24 -8.17 -4.16
C GLU A 176 -16.46 -8.78 -2.77
N GLN A 177 -17.41 -9.72 -2.65
CA GLN A 177 -17.65 -10.43 -1.40
C GLN A 177 -16.43 -11.25 -0.97
N THR A 178 -15.81 -11.96 -1.92
CA THR A 178 -14.62 -12.78 -1.65
C THR A 178 -13.44 -11.89 -1.23
N VAL A 179 -13.20 -10.78 -1.93
CA VAL A 179 -12.16 -9.82 -1.60
C VAL A 179 -12.40 -9.23 -0.22
N ARG A 180 -13.62 -8.80 0.10
CA ARG A 180 -13.96 -8.29 1.44
C ARG A 180 -13.71 -9.33 2.53
N HIS A 181 -14.19 -10.55 2.34
CA HIS A 181 -14.01 -11.65 3.30
C HIS A 181 -12.53 -11.97 3.51
N ARG A 182 -11.77 -12.16 2.43
CA ARG A 182 -10.34 -12.46 2.49
C ARG A 182 -9.53 -11.30 3.06
N THR A 183 -9.89 -10.06 2.77
CA THR A 183 -9.22 -8.89 3.35
C THR A 183 -9.44 -8.84 4.86
N ALA A 184 -10.65 -9.10 5.34
CA ALA A 184 -10.95 -9.16 6.77
C ALA A 184 -10.20 -10.30 7.48
N GLU A 185 -10.18 -11.50 6.88
CA GLU A 185 -9.41 -12.66 7.38
C GLU A 185 -7.90 -12.34 7.43
N LEU A 186 -7.35 -11.78 6.36
CA LEU A 186 -5.93 -11.40 6.30
C LEU A 186 -5.57 -10.33 7.32
N ILE A 187 -6.43 -9.33 7.55
CA ILE A 187 -6.21 -8.31 8.57
C ILE A 187 -6.17 -8.96 9.96
N SER A 188 -7.11 -9.85 10.27
CA SER A 188 -7.15 -10.57 11.54
C SER A 188 -5.87 -11.39 11.75
N VAL A 189 -5.51 -12.22 10.77
CA VAL A 189 -4.30 -13.06 10.85
C VAL A 189 -3.04 -12.20 10.95
N ASN A 190 -2.96 -11.07 10.25
CA ASN A 190 -1.81 -10.18 10.34
C ASN A 190 -1.68 -9.53 11.72
N GLN A 191 -2.81 -9.16 12.34
CA GLN A 191 -2.82 -8.62 13.71
C GLN A 191 -2.40 -9.68 14.72
N ASP A 192 -2.92 -10.90 14.61
CA ASP A 192 -2.55 -12.01 15.47
C ASP A 192 -1.06 -12.35 15.36
N LEU A 193 -0.54 -12.43 14.13
CA LEU A 193 0.87 -12.69 13.88
C LEU A 193 1.78 -11.58 14.46
N LYS A 194 1.39 -10.31 14.33
CA LYS A 194 2.14 -9.19 14.91
C LYS A 194 2.21 -9.28 16.43
N ARG A 195 1.11 -9.65 17.07
CA ARG A 195 1.08 -9.88 18.52
C ARG A 195 1.99 -11.03 18.93
N GLU A 196 1.92 -12.17 18.24
CA GLU A 196 2.78 -13.32 18.54
C GLU A 196 4.27 -12.98 18.35
N ILE A 197 4.63 -12.21 17.32
CA ILE A 197 6.01 -11.75 17.11
C ILE A 197 6.48 -10.88 18.27
N ALA A 198 5.66 -9.92 18.71
CA ALA A 198 6.00 -9.05 19.82
C ALA A 198 6.19 -9.83 21.14
N GLU A 199 5.32 -10.79 21.43
CA GLU A 199 5.43 -11.67 22.60
C GLU A 199 6.71 -12.51 22.53
N ARG A 200 7.02 -13.12 21.37
CA ARG A 200 8.24 -13.90 21.18
C ARG A 200 9.51 -13.07 21.35
N GLN A 201 9.54 -11.86 20.78
CA GLN A 201 10.68 -10.95 20.91
C GLN A 201 10.93 -10.55 22.36
N GLN A 202 9.86 -10.34 23.14
CA GLN A 202 10.01 -10.01 24.56
C GLN A 202 10.57 -11.19 25.36
N ILE A 203 10.06 -12.41 25.13
CA ILE A 203 10.56 -13.64 25.78
C ILE A 203 12.03 -13.89 25.40
N GLU A 204 12.38 -13.70 24.13
CA GLU A 204 13.74 -13.88 23.63
C GLU A 204 14.71 -12.87 24.25
N ALA A 205 14.32 -11.60 24.36
CA ALA A 205 15.13 -10.58 25.03
C ALA A 205 15.34 -10.90 26.53
N GLU A 206 14.30 -11.33 27.23
CA GLU A 206 14.41 -11.74 28.64
C GLU A 206 15.34 -12.96 28.80
N LEU A 207 15.20 -13.96 27.93
CA LEU A 207 16.05 -15.15 27.97
C LEU A 207 17.52 -14.81 27.69
N HIS A 208 17.79 -13.97 26.68
CA HIS A 208 19.15 -13.52 26.39
C HIS A 208 19.76 -12.75 27.56
N TYR A 209 19.00 -11.87 28.21
CA TYR A 209 19.45 -11.18 29.42
C TYR A 209 19.79 -12.17 30.54
N ARG A 210 18.92 -13.17 30.80
CA ARG A 210 19.16 -14.20 31.84
C ARG A 210 20.42 -15.03 31.56
N ILE A 211 20.61 -15.48 30.32
CA ILE A 211 21.80 -16.24 29.93
C ILE A 211 23.06 -15.39 30.08
N ALA A 212 23.02 -14.13 29.62
CA ALA A 212 24.16 -13.22 29.75
C ALA A 212 24.49 -12.94 31.23
N PHE A 213 23.48 -12.77 32.08
CA PHE A 213 23.65 -12.63 33.52
C PHE A 213 24.31 -13.86 34.16
N GLU A 214 23.80 -15.06 33.88
CA GLU A 214 24.36 -16.31 34.41
C GLU A 214 25.82 -16.53 33.97
N ASN A 215 26.12 -16.20 32.70
CA ASN A 215 27.49 -16.26 32.17
C ASN A 215 28.42 -15.25 32.87
N LEU A 216 27.94 -14.04 33.15
CA LEU A 216 28.72 -13.03 33.88
C LEU A 216 29.07 -13.50 35.29
N VAL A 217 28.08 -13.99 36.06
CA VAL A 217 28.32 -14.52 37.41
C VAL A 217 29.28 -15.71 37.39
N THR A 218 29.09 -16.64 36.45
CA THR A 218 29.89 -17.85 36.34
C THR A 218 31.34 -17.54 35.94
N SER A 219 31.53 -16.63 34.97
CA SER A 219 32.87 -16.24 34.49
C SER A 219 33.68 -15.56 35.58
N ILE A 220 33.12 -14.54 36.25
CA ILE A 220 33.77 -13.86 37.37
C ILE A 220 34.12 -14.86 38.48
N SER A 221 33.16 -15.71 38.89
CA SER A 221 33.41 -16.68 39.96
C SER A 221 34.53 -17.68 39.60
N THR A 222 34.53 -18.18 38.36
CA THR A 222 35.52 -19.17 37.91
C THR A 222 36.91 -18.57 37.73
N GLU A 223 37.00 -17.33 37.25
CA GLU A 223 38.27 -16.61 37.11
C GLU A 223 38.96 -16.48 38.47
N PHE A 224 38.23 -16.01 39.49
CA PHE A 224 38.78 -15.74 40.82
C PHE A 224 39.15 -16.97 41.65
N ILE A 225 38.58 -18.13 41.35
CA ILE A 225 39.02 -19.41 41.92
C ILE A 225 40.45 -19.74 41.47
N ASN A 226 40.80 -19.43 40.22
CA ASN A 226 42.04 -19.86 39.60
C ASN A 226 43.15 -18.79 39.56
N LEU A 227 42.82 -17.52 39.85
CA LEU A 227 43.78 -16.41 39.83
C LEU A 227 44.87 -16.58 40.90
N ALA A 228 46.14 -16.43 40.48
CA ALA A 228 47.25 -16.32 41.42
C ALA A 228 47.15 -14.99 42.19
N PRO A 229 47.66 -14.91 43.43
CA PRO A 229 47.44 -13.72 44.25
C PRO A 229 48.00 -12.39 43.72
N HIS A 230 49.07 -12.43 42.93
CA HIS A 230 49.59 -11.23 42.24
C HIS A 230 48.74 -10.78 41.05
N GLU A 231 47.77 -11.59 40.60
CA GLU A 231 46.88 -11.28 39.48
C GLU A 231 45.49 -10.78 39.94
N VAL A 232 45.22 -10.80 41.25
CA VAL A 232 43.91 -10.47 41.84
C VAL A 232 43.49 -9.05 41.50
N ASP A 233 44.39 -8.06 41.63
CA ASP A 233 44.06 -6.66 41.38
C ASP A 233 43.58 -6.43 39.93
N ALA A 234 44.32 -7.00 38.97
CA ALA A 234 43.95 -6.94 37.56
C ALA A 234 42.65 -7.71 37.27
N GLY A 235 42.37 -8.79 38.00
CA GLY A 235 41.11 -9.52 37.92
C GLY A 235 39.91 -8.69 38.42
N ILE A 236 40.10 -7.91 39.49
CA ILE A 236 39.05 -7.02 40.02
C ILE A 236 38.70 -5.95 39.00
N GLU A 237 39.69 -5.30 38.38
CA GLU A 237 39.43 -4.29 37.35
C GLU A 237 38.67 -4.87 36.14
N ARG A 238 39.05 -6.05 35.65
CA ARG A 238 38.31 -6.75 34.57
C ARG A 238 36.88 -7.09 34.95
N ALA A 239 36.66 -7.54 36.19
CA ALA A 239 35.32 -7.85 36.66
C ALA A 239 34.46 -6.57 36.83
N LEU A 240 35.05 -5.47 37.32
CA LEU A 240 34.37 -4.17 37.37
C LEU A 240 33.98 -3.67 35.97
N GLU A 241 34.86 -3.84 34.98
CA GLU A 241 34.57 -3.56 33.58
C GLU A 241 33.39 -4.39 33.07
N ALA A 242 33.44 -5.71 33.22
CA ALA A 242 32.38 -6.60 32.74
C ALA A 242 31.02 -6.31 33.40
N ILE A 243 31.00 -5.99 34.70
CA ILE A 243 29.79 -5.56 35.41
C ILE A 243 29.30 -4.22 34.88
N GLY A 244 30.23 -3.29 34.65
CA GLY A 244 29.92 -1.96 34.21
C GLY A 244 29.35 -1.93 32.79
N GLU A 245 29.90 -2.73 31.88
CA GLU A 245 29.37 -2.92 30.53
C GLU A 245 28.01 -3.63 30.55
N PHE A 246 27.85 -4.67 31.37
CA PHE A 246 26.60 -5.44 31.43
C PHE A 246 25.42 -4.62 31.95
N PHE A 247 25.63 -3.83 33.00
CA PHE A 247 24.58 -2.96 33.55
C PHE A 247 24.54 -1.57 32.90
N ASP A 248 25.42 -1.27 31.94
CA ASP A 248 25.55 0.05 31.32
C ASP A 248 25.65 1.16 32.38
N ILE A 249 26.64 1.04 33.26
CA ILE A 249 26.86 2.02 34.35
C ILE A 249 28.00 2.98 34.04
N ASP A 250 27.98 4.16 34.65
CA ASP A 250 29.01 5.17 34.47
C ASP A 250 30.30 4.85 35.23
N ARG A 251 30.21 4.36 36.48
CA ARG A 251 31.38 3.96 37.30
C ARG A 251 31.11 2.73 38.16
N ALA A 252 32.15 1.92 38.34
CA ALA A 252 32.19 0.78 39.25
C ALA A 252 33.51 0.78 40.03
N PHE A 253 33.49 0.58 41.34
CA PHE A 253 34.72 0.60 42.14
C PHE A 253 34.66 -0.26 43.40
N VAL A 254 35.85 -0.60 43.90
CA VAL A 254 36.05 -1.29 45.18
C VAL A 254 36.70 -0.33 46.16
N GLY A 255 35.95 0.04 47.19
CA GLY A 255 36.49 0.71 48.38
C GLY A 255 36.94 -0.33 49.40
N GLN A 256 38.17 -0.20 49.91
CA GLN A 256 38.67 -1.02 51.02
C GLN A 256 38.73 -0.19 52.30
N LEU A 257 38.31 -0.81 53.40
CA LEU A 257 38.39 -0.25 54.75
C LEU A 257 39.19 -1.24 55.61
N PRO A 258 40.50 -0.99 55.81
CA PRO A 258 41.33 -1.88 56.60
C PRO A 258 40.81 -2.03 58.05
N PRO A 259 40.99 -3.21 58.70
CA PRO A 259 40.51 -3.42 60.05
C PRO A 259 41.10 -2.42 61.05
N GLY A 260 40.24 -1.73 61.79
CA GLY A 260 40.65 -0.73 62.79
C GLY A 260 40.95 0.66 62.21
N GLU A 261 40.87 0.82 60.89
CA GLU A 261 40.88 2.13 60.25
C GLU A 261 39.47 2.71 60.16
N GLU A 262 39.38 4.03 60.32
CA GLU A 262 38.15 4.79 60.23
C GLU A 262 37.92 5.38 58.83
N ILE A 263 38.91 5.24 57.94
CA ILE A 263 38.94 5.87 56.63
C ILE A 263 39.21 4.79 55.59
N GLY A 264 38.30 4.67 54.62
CA GLY A 264 38.48 3.80 53.47
C GLY A 264 39.24 4.48 52.33
N HIS A 265 39.77 3.68 51.41
CA HIS A 265 40.35 4.17 50.16
C HIS A 265 39.78 3.41 48.97
N ILE A 266 39.73 4.05 47.80
CA ILE A 266 39.35 3.36 46.56
C ILE A 266 40.57 2.58 46.08
N SER A 267 40.46 1.26 46.08
CA SER A 267 41.53 0.35 45.69
C SER A 267 41.51 0.04 44.19
N HIS A 268 40.32 -0.09 43.60
CA HIS A 268 40.12 -0.46 42.20
C HIS A 268 38.95 0.34 41.63
N GLN A 269 39.03 0.72 40.35
CA GLN A 269 37.97 1.47 39.68
C GLN A 269 37.90 1.15 38.18
N TRP A 270 36.69 1.20 37.65
CA TRP A 270 36.37 1.23 36.23
C TRP A 270 35.42 2.39 35.95
N CYS A 271 35.57 3.04 34.79
CA CYS A 271 34.74 4.15 34.34
C CYS A 271 34.36 3.93 32.88
N ALA A 272 33.10 4.21 32.53
CA ALA A 272 32.62 4.16 31.16
C ALA A 272 33.38 5.17 30.27
N PRO A 273 33.47 4.92 28.95
CA PRO A 273 34.09 5.86 28.01
C PRO A 273 33.54 7.28 28.14
N GLY A 274 34.43 8.26 28.29
CA GLY A 274 34.09 9.68 28.44
C GLY A 274 33.75 10.13 29.87
N ILE A 275 33.80 9.23 30.86
CA ILE A 275 33.71 9.58 32.28
C ILE A 275 35.14 9.73 32.83
N GLU A 276 35.38 10.86 33.52
CA GLU A 276 36.69 11.08 34.17
C GLU A 276 36.88 10.12 35.36
N LEU A 277 38.09 9.58 35.48
CA LEU A 277 38.52 8.82 36.66
C LEU A 277 38.49 9.75 37.88
N LEU A 278 38.22 9.18 39.06
CA LEU A 278 38.29 9.93 40.30
C LEU A 278 39.75 10.36 40.55
N ALA A 279 40.02 11.66 40.41
CA ALA A 279 41.35 12.24 40.64
C ALA A 279 41.67 12.18 42.14
N ASN A 280 42.68 11.38 42.51
CA ASN A 280 43.10 11.05 43.88
C ASN A 280 42.16 10.09 44.67
N PRO A 281 42.14 8.78 44.35
CA PRO A 281 41.49 7.77 45.18
C PRO A 281 42.02 7.70 46.64
N TRP A 282 43.18 8.32 46.91
CA TRP A 282 43.87 8.39 48.21
C TRP A 282 43.67 9.70 48.99
N GLN A 283 43.01 10.72 48.43
CA GLN A 283 42.73 12.00 49.13
C GLN A 283 41.24 12.31 49.29
N THR A 284 40.36 11.50 48.70
CA THR A 284 38.92 11.61 48.91
C THR A 284 38.56 10.97 50.25
N ILE A 285 38.71 11.75 51.33
CA ILE A 285 38.38 11.37 52.71
C ILE A 285 36.86 11.20 52.80
N TRP A 286 36.35 10.01 52.47
CA TRP A 286 34.95 9.64 52.66
C TRP A 286 34.73 8.13 52.46
N PRO A 287 33.95 7.45 53.32
CA PRO A 287 33.25 7.97 54.48
C PRO A 287 34.15 8.08 55.73
N GLY A 288 33.88 9.06 56.59
CA GLY A 288 34.56 9.25 57.89
C GLY A 288 33.67 8.90 59.10
N PRO A 289 34.23 8.86 60.33
CA PRO A 289 33.49 8.55 61.56
C PRO A 289 32.22 9.38 61.75
N GLY A 290 31.12 8.72 62.11
CA GLY A 290 29.83 9.38 62.35
C GLY A 290 29.14 9.91 61.08
N SER A 291 29.61 9.53 59.89
CA SER A 291 28.85 9.76 58.64
C SER A 291 27.56 8.95 58.63
N TRP A 292 26.53 9.52 58.02
CA TRP A 292 25.27 8.82 57.78
C TRP A 292 25.53 7.54 56.97
N TRP A 293 26.48 7.56 56.04
CA TRP A 293 26.92 6.38 55.30
C TRP A 293 27.37 5.23 56.21
N ILE A 294 28.29 5.48 57.15
CA ILE A 294 28.78 4.45 58.09
C ILE A 294 27.66 4.00 59.03
N GLU A 295 26.79 4.90 59.46
CA GLU A 295 25.64 4.53 60.29
C GLU A 295 24.68 3.58 59.52
N GLN A 296 24.38 3.88 58.26
CA GLN A 296 23.53 3.01 57.43
C GLN A 296 24.21 1.66 57.15
N ALA A 297 25.50 1.66 56.82
CA ALA A 297 26.25 0.44 56.57
C ALA A 297 26.42 -0.43 57.83
N GLY A 298 26.61 0.20 59.00
CA GLY A 298 26.78 -0.45 60.30
C GLY A 298 25.49 -1.05 60.87
N GLN A 299 24.31 -0.56 60.47
CA GLN A 299 23.02 -1.15 60.85
C GLN A 299 22.75 -2.46 60.07
N ARG A 300 23.21 -3.59 60.61
CA ARG A 300 22.99 -4.96 60.08
C ARG A 300 23.63 -5.23 58.70
N PHE A 301 24.76 -4.59 58.37
CA PHE A 301 25.52 -4.86 57.14
C PHE A 301 24.66 -4.74 55.86
N LYS A 302 23.81 -3.71 55.81
CA LYS A 302 22.87 -3.53 54.70
C LYS A 302 23.57 -2.96 53.48
N THR A 303 23.17 -3.45 52.31
CA THR A 303 23.41 -2.76 51.03
C THR A 303 22.84 -1.35 51.11
N LEU A 304 23.67 -0.36 50.84
CA LEU A 304 23.24 1.03 50.76
C LEU A 304 22.75 1.30 49.35
N TYR A 305 21.50 1.75 49.24
CA TYR A 305 20.84 2.01 47.97
C TYR A 305 20.27 3.43 47.97
N ILE A 306 20.81 4.26 47.10
CA ILE A 306 20.43 5.66 46.92
C ILE A 306 20.00 5.83 45.46
N PRO A 307 18.69 5.68 45.13
CA PRO A 307 18.19 5.84 43.76
C PRO A 307 18.22 7.28 43.27
N SER A 308 18.23 8.26 44.19
CA SER A 308 18.38 9.67 43.88
C SER A 308 19.12 10.38 45.00
N VAL A 309 20.31 10.90 44.71
CA VAL A 309 21.12 11.74 45.61
C VAL A 309 20.38 13.03 45.97
N ALA A 310 19.61 13.59 45.03
CA ALA A 310 18.80 14.77 45.28
C ALA A 310 17.77 14.56 46.40
N SER A 311 17.30 13.33 46.59
CA SER A 311 16.30 12.94 47.59
C SER A 311 16.87 12.52 48.95
N LEU A 312 18.20 12.60 49.16
CA LEU A 312 18.81 12.24 50.43
C LEU A 312 18.23 13.04 51.61
N PRO A 313 18.05 12.40 52.78
CA PRO A 313 17.46 13.02 53.94
C PRO A 313 18.38 14.11 54.54
N PRO A 314 17.85 15.07 55.32
CA PRO A 314 18.64 16.16 55.89
C PRO A 314 19.84 15.71 56.74
N GLU A 315 19.74 14.55 57.40
CA GLU A 315 20.81 13.94 58.18
C GLU A 315 21.99 13.48 57.32
N ALA A 316 21.78 13.30 56.01
CA ALA A 316 22.79 12.90 55.02
C ALA A 316 23.25 14.09 54.15
N ALA A 317 23.21 15.31 54.67
CA ALA A 317 23.55 16.52 53.91
C ALA A 317 25.02 16.51 53.42
N ALA A 318 25.95 16.01 54.24
CA ALA A 318 27.35 15.91 53.87
C ALA A 318 27.56 14.93 52.69
N GLU A 319 26.87 13.78 52.72
CA GLU A 319 26.84 12.79 51.65
C GLU A 319 26.27 13.39 50.38
N LYS A 320 25.16 14.14 50.51
CA LYS A 320 24.52 14.80 49.37
C LYS A 320 25.45 15.79 48.70
N ASP A 321 26.12 16.65 49.47
CA ASP A 321 27.07 17.62 48.94
C ASP A 321 28.28 16.93 48.28
N PHE A 322 28.76 15.84 48.90
CA PHE A 322 29.85 15.01 48.36
C PHE A 322 29.48 14.38 47.01
N PHE A 323 28.38 13.64 46.95
CA PHE A 323 27.92 13.00 45.71
C PHE A 323 27.60 14.02 44.62
N THR A 324 27.01 15.17 44.98
CA THR A 324 26.75 16.26 44.04
C THR A 324 28.04 16.84 43.48
N SER A 325 29.11 16.96 44.28
CA SER A 325 30.41 17.44 43.81
C SER A 325 31.10 16.50 42.81
N LEU A 326 30.71 15.22 42.80
CA LEU A 326 31.20 14.18 41.89
C LEU A 326 30.23 13.87 40.75
N ASP A 327 29.18 14.69 40.59
CA ASP A 327 28.07 14.52 39.65
C ASP A 327 27.30 13.20 39.79
N VAL A 328 27.41 12.54 40.95
CA VAL A 328 26.72 11.27 41.22
C VAL A 328 25.24 11.55 41.46
N ARG A 329 24.38 10.88 40.68
CA ARG A 329 22.92 10.99 40.77
C ARG A 329 22.30 9.82 41.51
N SER A 330 22.88 8.63 41.39
CA SER A 330 22.44 7.43 42.09
C SER A 330 23.61 6.52 42.38
N VAL A 331 23.54 5.80 43.50
CA VAL A 331 24.60 4.90 43.95
C VAL A 331 24.01 3.67 44.62
N ILE A 332 24.65 2.53 44.39
CA ILE A 332 24.47 1.32 45.19
C ILE A 332 25.84 0.88 45.69
N ALA A 333 25.92 0.56 46.98
CA ALA A 333 27.12 0.00 47.59
C ALA A 333 26.76 -1.25 48.39
N VAL A 334 27.39 -2.36 48.01
CA VAL A 334 27.25 -3.65 48.67
C VAL A 334 28.47 -3.86 49.57
N PRO A 335 28.28 -4.16 50.87
CA PRO A 335 29.39 -4.38 51.77
C PRO A 335 30.13 -5.68 51.43
N MET A 336 31.45 -5.63 51.49
CA MET A 336 32.34 -6.78 51.39
C MET A 336 32.61 -7.31 52.80
N MET A 337 32.11 -8.51 53.10
CA MET A 337 32.05 -9.04 54.46
C MET A 337 33.07 -10.15 54.69
N PHE A 338 33.89 -10.01 55.73
CA PHE A 338 34.76 -11.08 56.22
C PHE A 338 34.42 -11.38 57.69
N GLY A 339 33.89 -12.58 57.94
CA GLY A 339 33.32 -12.93 59.25
C GLY A 339 32.14 -12.02 59.60
N ASN A 340 32.27 -11.25 60.68
CA ASN A 340 31.26 -10.27 61.12
C ASN A 340 31.74 -8.81 60.99
N ALA A 341 32.74 -8.57 60.13
CA ALA A 341 33.30 -7.25 59.86
C ALA A 341 33.19 -6.93 58.37
N SER A 342 32.90 -5.66 58.06
CA SER A 342 33.00 -5.13 56.70
C SER A 342 34.45 -4.73 56.45
N ILE A 343 35.05 -5.26 55.38
CA ILE A 343 36.41 -4.91 54.94
C ILE A 343 36.41 -3.88 53.81
N GLY A 344 35.24 -3.39 53.41
CA GLY A 344 35.07 -2.48 52.29
C GLY A 344 33.68 -2.58 51.63
N SER A 345 33.56 -2.03 50.44
CA SER A 345 32.34 -2.09 49.63
C SER A 345 32.64 -2.14 48.14
N LEU A 346 31.83 -2.92 47.42
CA LEU A 346 31.70 -2.83 45.97
C LEU A 346 30.58 -1.84 45.65
N ALA A 347 30.87 -0.82 44.85
CA ALA A 347 29.91 0.24 44.55
C ALA A 347 29.78 0.52 43.05
N LEU A 348 28.56 0.86 42.64
CA LEU A 348 28.22 1.34 41.30
C LEU A 348 27.58 2.73 41.38
N GLU A 349 27.96 3.64 40.49
CA GLU A 349 27.46 5.02 40.44
C GLU A 349 26.94 5.37 39.04
N ALA A 350 25.75 5.97 38.99
CA ALA A 350 25.24 6.62 37.78
C ALA A 350 25.35 8.15 37.91
N LEU A 351 25.90 8.77 36.88
CA LEU A 351 26.17 10.21 36.78
C LEU A 351 25.26 10.86 35.72
N ARG A 352 24.94 10.14 34.64
CA ARG A 352 24.17 10.69 33.50
C ARG A 352 22.69 10.81 33.82
N GLU A 353 22.13 9.81 34.48
CA GLU A 353 20.71 9.70 34.84
C GLU A 353 20.53 9.11 36.23
N GLU A 354 19.38 9.37 36.86
CA GLU A 354 18.99 8.66 38.08
C GLU A 354 18.59 7.23 37.71
N ARG A 355 19.08 6.24 38.45
CA ARG A 355 18.77 4.83 38.21
C ARG A 355 18.20 4.14 39.44
N THR A 356 17.28 3.22 39.17
CA THR A 356 16.89 2.18 40.11
C THR A 356 17.56 0.87 39.71
N TRP A 357 18.01 0.11 40.72
CA TRP A 357 18.74 -1.13 40.47
C TRP A 357 17.80 -2.33 40.48
N PRO A 358 17.79 -3.17 39.43
CA PRO A 358 16.96 -4.37 39.43
C PRO A 358 17.46 -5.35 40.48
N ALA A 359 16.56 -6.20 40.99
CA ALA A 359 16.88 -7.17 42.04
C ALA A 359 18.07 -8.09 41.67
N ASP A 360 18.17 -8.45 40.39
CA ASP A 360 19.24 -9.29 39.87
C ASP A 360 20.61 -8.57 39.91
N ALA A 361 20.67 -7.25 39.68
CA ALA A 361 21.89 -6.48 39.84
C ALA A 361 22.39 -6.50 41.29
N ILE A 362 21.46 -6.32 42.25
CA ILE A 362 21.78 -6.39 43.68
C ILE A 362 22.28 -7.79 44.04
N ALA A 363 21.65 -8.84 43.53
CA ALA A 363 22.06 -10.22 43.76
C ALA A 363 23.47 -10.50 43.21
N LEU A 364 23.76 -10.05 41.99
CA LEU A 364 25.09 -10.18 41.38
C LEU A 364 26.15 -9.46 42.21
N LEU A 365 25.91 -8.19 42.57
CA LEU A 365 26.87 -7.42 43.36
C LEU A 365 27.16 -8.07 44.71
N ARG A 366 26.18 -8.74 45.34
CA ARG A 366 26.41 -9.53 46.56
C ARG A 366 27.32 -10.72 46.32
N ILE A 367 27.06 -11.50 45.27
CA ILE A 367 27.91 -12.65 44.91
C ILE A 367 29.34 -12.19 44.61
N VAL A 368 29.49 -11.16 43.78
CA VAL A 368 30.80 -10.62 43.41
C VAL A 368 31.53 -10.03 44.63
N SER A 369 30.81 -9.37 45.55
CA SER A 369 31.40 -8.88 46.79
C SER A 369 32.01 -10.01 47.63
N GLU A 370 31.37 -11.17 47.70
CA GLU A 370 31.91 -12.35 48.39
C GLU A 370 33.14 -12.92 47.65
N VAL A 371 33.10 -12.97 46.32
CA VAL A 371 34.23 -13.41 45.49
C VAL A 371 35.45 -12.49 45.69
N PHE A 372 35.26 -11.18 45.63
CA PHE A 372 36.31 -10.19 45.86
C PHE A 372 36.86 -10.27 47.28
N THR A 373 35.98 -10.42 48.28
CA THR A 373 36.40 -10.56 49.69
C THR A 373 37.35 -11.75 49.85
N ASN A 374 36.99 -12.93 49.32
CA ASN A 374 37.80 -14.13 49.42
C ASN A 374 39.16 -13.98 48.70
N ALA A 375 39.17 -13.33 47.54
CA ALA A 375 40.39 -13.14 46.76
C ALA A 375 41.36 -12.14 47.40
N LEU A 376 40.85 -11.00 47.88
CA LEU A 376 41.64 -10.00 48.60
C LEU A 376 42.23 -10.58 49.89
N GLN A 377 41.46 -11.37 50.64
CA GLN A 377 41.98 -12.06 51.83
C GLN A 377 43.09 -13.05 51.48
N ARG A 378 42.93 -13.84 50.41
CA ARG A 378 43.97 -14.76 49.92
C ARG A 378 45.26 -14.01 49.57
N GLN A 379 45.14 -12.85 48.90
CA GLN A 379 46.27 -12.00 48.54
C GLN A 379 46.98 -11.37 49.73
N GLN A 380 46.23 -10.90 50.73
CA GLN A 380 46.79 -10.33 51.95
C GLN A 380 47.59 -11.36 52.76
N VAL A 381 47.10 -12.60 52.87
CA VAL A 381 47.79 -13.68 53.57
C VAL A 381 49.12 -14.03 52.91
N GLU A 382 49.17 -14.13 51.58
CA GLU A 382 50.42 -14.42 50.86
C GLU A 382 51.43 -13.28 50.97
N THR A 383 50.96 -12.03 50.88
CA THR A 383 51.82 -10.84 51.05
C THR A 383 52.38 -10.73 52.47
N ALA A 384 51.67 -11.26 53.49
CA ALA A 384 52.16 -11.27 54.87
C ALA A 384 53.17 -12.40 55.16
N LEU A 385 53.26 -13.42 54.30
CA LEU A 385 54.17 -14.56 54.43
C LEU A 385 55.53 -14.34 53.74
N HIS A 386 55.63 -13.32 52.90
CA HIS A 386 56.84 -12.91 52.16
C HIS A 386 57.38 -11.58 52.68
#